data_AF-A0A8E2DX91-F1
#
_entry.id   AF-A0A8E2DX91-F1
#
_cell.length_a   1.000
_cell.length_b   1.000
_cell.length_c   1.000
_cell.angle_alpha   90.00
_cell.angle_beta   90.00
_cell.angle_gamma   90.00
#
_symmetry.space_group_name_H-M   'P 1'
#
loop_
_entity.id
_entity.type
_entity.pdbx_description
1 polymer ?
#
loop_
_entity_poly.entity_id
_entity_poly.type
_entity_poly.pdbx_seq_one_letter_code
_entity_poly.pdbx_strand_id
1 'polypeptide(L)'
;MFLDGPTSGLDSGAAFNIVRFLRKLAEAGQAILCTIRQPSSALFENFDQLLLLKSGGRTVYFGELGHDSRTLPGYLEKNGTKWPPKINLAEYMLERP
;
A
#
# COMPACT_ATOMS: atom_id res chain seq x y z
N MET A 1 -13.12 -6.87 8.55
CA MET A 1 -13.17 -7.68 7.30
C MET A 1 -11.75 -7.93 6.83
N PHE A 2 -11.44 -9.16 6.41
CA PHE A 2 -10.11 -9.57 5.93
C PHE A 2 -10.23 -10.05 4.49
N LEU A 3 -9.39 -9.53 3.58
CA LEU A 3 -9.39 -9.94 2.17
C LEU A 3 -7.98 -10.29 1.69
N ASP A 4 -7.84 -11.43 1.00
CA ASP A 4 -6.58 -11.82 0.38
C ASP A 4 -6.62 -11.52 -1.13
N GLY A 5 -5.81 -10.57 -1.57
CA GLY A 5 -5.65 -10.19 -2.97
C GLY A 5 -6.95 -9.79 -3.70
N PRO A 6 -7.80 -8.89 -3.15
CA PRO A 6 -9.12 -8.57 -3.72
C PRO A 6 -9.09 -7.92 -5.11
N THR A 7 -7.92 -7.45 -5.56
CA THR A 7 -7.71 -6.84 -6.88
C THR A 7 -7.06 -7.79 -7.89
N SER A 8 -6.75 -9.03 -7.50
CA SER A 8 -5.94 -9.94 -8.31
C SER A 8 -6.72 -10.46 -9.51
N GLY A 9 -6.15 -10.37 -10.71
CA GLY A 9 -6.79 -10.81 -11.95
C GLY A 9 -7.83 -9.84 -12.51
N LEU A 10 -7.98 -8.66 -11.88
CA LEU A 10 -8.81 -7.57 -12.41
C LEU A 10 -7.96 -6.62 -13.24
N ASP A 11 -8.60 -5.97 -14.23
CA ASP A 11 -8.02 -4.80 -14.87
C ASP A 11 -7.92 -3.61 -13.88
N SER A 12 -7.17 -2.59 -14.25
CA SER A 12 -6.90 -1.43 -13.39
C SER A 12 -8.16 -0.67 -12.97
N GLY A 13 -9.18 -0.59 -13.84
CA GLY A 13 -10.43 0.09 -13.55
C GLY A 13 -11.31 -0.69 -12.57
N ALA A 14 -11.45 -2.00 -12.79
CA ALA A 14 -12.16 -2.90 -11.89
C ALA A 14 -11.48 -2.95 -10.51
N ALA A 15 -10.15 -3.09 -10.47
CA ALA A 15 -9.39 -3.05 -9.22
C ALA A 15 -9.59 -1.74 -8.44
N PHE A 16 -9.59 -0.60 -9.14
CA PHE A 16 -9.85 0.70 -8.53
C PHE A 16 -11.26 0.80 -7.93
N ASN A 17 -12.28 0.29 -8.63
CA ASN A 17 -13.65 0.28 -8.12
C ASN A 17 -13.80 -0.60 -6.87
N ILE A 18 -13.13 -1.76 -6.83
CA ILE A 18 -13.10 -2.61 -5.63
C ILE A 18 -12.47 -1.86 -4.46
N VAL A 19 -11.30 -1.24 -4.64
CA VAL A 19 -10.64 -0.50 -3.57
C VAL A 19 -11.46 0.70 -3.11
N ARG A 20 -12.10 1.44 -4.01
CA ARG A 20 -13.01 2.54 -3.66
C ARG A 20 -14.23 2.05 -2.87
N PHE A 21 -14.75 0.87 -3.19
CA PHE A 21 -15.83 0.27 -2.40
C PHE A 21 -15.35 -0.10 -0.99
N LEU A 22 -14.18 -0.73 -0.87
CA LEU A 22 -13.57 -1.01 0.43
C LEU A 22 -13.35 0.28 1.24
N ARG A 23 -12.89 1.35 0.60
CA ARG A 23 -12.74 2.68 1.22
C ARG A 23 -14.04 3.20 1.82
N LYS A 24 -15.16 3.12 1.09
CA LYS A 24 -16.48 3.52 1.59
C LYS A 24 -16.93 2.69 2.80
N LEU A 25 -16.65 1.38 2.79
CA LEU A 25 -16.96 0.52 3.94
C LEU A 25 -16.12 0.91 5.17
N ALA A 26 -14.84 1.27 4.96
CA ALA A 26 -13.98 1.76 6.03
C ALA A 26 -14.49 3.10 6.60
N GLU A 27 -14.88 4.04 5.74
CA GLU A 27 -15.50 5.31 6.14
C GLU A 27 -16.83 5.13 6.89
N ALA A 28 -17.56 4.03 6.62
CA ALA A 28 -18.75 3.65 7.36
C ALA A 28 -18.45 2.97 8.72
N GLY A 29 -17.19 2.92 9.15
CA GLY A 29 -16.75 2.40 10.44
C GLY A 29 -16.33 0.94 10.44
N GLN A 30 -16.27 0.29 9.27
CA GLN A 30 -15.83 -1.10 9.19
C GLN A 30 -14.31 -1.20 9.08
N ALA A 31 -13.65 -1.85 10.04
CA ALA A 31 -12.23 -2.15 9.91
C ALA A 31 -11.96 -3.12 8.75
N ILE A 32 -11.02 -2.76 7.86
CA ILE A 32 -10.63 -3.57 6.70
C ILE A 32 -9.13 -3.80 6.72
N LEU A 33 -8.74 -5.08 6.59
CA LEU A 33 -7.36 -5.48 6.35
C LEU A 33 -7.32 -6.27 5.04
N CYS A 34 -6.44 -5.90 4.12
CA CYS A 34 -6.26 -6.68 2.90
C CYS A 34 -4.81 -6.72 2.41
N THR A 35 -4.49 -7.75 1.65
CA THR A 35 -3.22 -7.89 0.94
C THR A 35 -3.37 -7.39 -0.49
N ILE A 36 -2.45 -6.56 -0.97
CA ILE A 36 -2.41 -6.11 -2.37
C ILE A 36 -1.14 -6.68 -3.01
N ARG A 37 -1.31 -7.54 -4.02
CA ARG A 37 -0.19 -8.23 -4.69
C ARG A 37 0.59 -7.34 -5.66
N GLN A 38 -0.11 -6.44 -6.34
CA GLN A 38 0.46 -5.53 -7.33
C GLN A 38 -0.24 -4.18 -7.19
N PRO A 39 0.17 -3.38 -6.20
CA PRO A 39 -0.47 -2.09 -5.99
C PRO A 39 -0.06 -1.13 -7.11
N SER A 40 -0.94 -0.22 -7.48
CA SER A 40 -0.60 0.94 -8.31
C SER A 40 -0.60 2.19 -7.45
N SER A 41 0.09 3.25 -7.86
CA SER A 41 0.12 4.52 -7.10
C SER A 41 -1.27 5.05 -6.77
N ALA A 42 -2.22 4.92 -7.71
CA ALA A 42 -3.61 5.35 -7.51
C ALA A 42 -4.34 4.54 -6.43
N LEU A 43 -3.97 3.27 -6.21
CA LEU A 43 -4.55 2.47 -5.15
C LEU A 43 -4.01 2.87 -3.77
N PHE A 44 -2.73 3.24 -3.66
CA PHE A 44 -2.10 3.60 -2.38
C PHE A 44 -2.82 4.74 -1.66
N GLU A 45 -3.29 5.74 -2.41
CA GLU A 45 -4.01 6.90 -1.84
C GLU A 45 -5.34 6.54 -1.15
N ASN A 46 -5.84 5.31 -1.34
CA ASN A 46 -7.08 4.84 -0.73
C ASN A 46 -6.86 4.09 0.60
N PHE A 47 -5.61 3.93 1.04
CA PHE A 47 -5.28 3.23 2.28
C PHE A 47 -4.80 4.20 3.36
N ASP A 48 -5.21 3.97 4.60
CA ASP A 48 -4.79 4.77 5.75
C ASP A 48 -3.41 4.36 6.22
N GLN A 49 -3.21 3.04 6.38
CA GLN A 49 -2.01 2.44 6.94
C GLN A 49 -1.48 1.33 6.04
N LEU A 50 -0.17 1.13 6.11
CA LEU A 50 0.58 0.15 5.36
C LEU A 50 1.39 -0.71 6.32
N LEU A 51 1.24 -2.03 6.20
CA LEU A 51 2.15 -3.03 6.76
C LEU A 51 3.03 -3.57 5.64
N LEU A 52 4.31 -3.16 5.63
CA LEU A 52 5.31 -3.67 4.70
C LEU A 52 6.16 -4.75 5.38
N LEU A 53 6.16 -5.94 4.80
CA LEU A 53 6.94 -7.09 5.27
C LEU A 53 8.00 -7.44 4.24
N LYS A 54 9.19 -7.82 4.72
CA LYS A 54 10.22 -8.47 3.90
C LYS A 54 10.17 -9.98 4.05
N SER A 55 10.98 -10.67 3.24
CA SER A 55 11.12 -12.12 3.28
C SER A 55 11.34 -12.65 4.71
N GLY A 56 10.66 -13.76 5.04
CA GLY A 56 10.66 -14.32 6.38
C GLY A 56 9.70 -13.63 7.36
N GLY A 57 8.76 -12.81 6.86
CA GLY A 57 7.68 -12.23 7.67
C GLY A 57 8.12 -11.11 8.61
N ARG A 58 9.29 -10.51 8.36
CA ARG A 58 9.82 -9.44 9.22
C ARG A 58 9.24 -8.10 8.80
N THR A 59 8.73 -7.34 9.75
CA THR A 59 8.20 -5.99 9.49
C THR A 59 9.33 -5.04 9.12
N VAL A 60 9.17 -4.37 7.98
CA VAL A 60 10.01 -3.25 7.54
C VAL A 60 9.38 -1.93 7.97
N TYR A 61 8.06 -1.82 7.78
CA TYR A 61 7.29 -0.64 8.13
C TYR A 61 5.88 -1.03 8.56
N PHE A 62 5.36 -0.36 9.59
CA PHE A 62 3.95 -0.36 9.89
C PHE A 62 3.54 1.04 10.34
N GLY A 63 2.68 1.69 9.57
CA GLY A 63 2.25 3.04 9.86
C GLY A 63 1.46 3.68 8.74
N GLU A 64 1.14 4.95 8.92
CA GLU A 64 0.36 5.73 7.95
C GLU A 64 1.14 5.97 6.65
N LEU A 65 0.44 6.00 5.52
CA LEU A 65 1.07 6.37 4.25
C LEU A 65 1.33 7.88 4.15
N GLY A 66 0.50 8.68 4.83
CA GLY A 66 0.53 10.15 4.79
C GLY A 66 0.11 10.73 3.44
N HIS A 67 0.15 12.06 3.33
CA HIS A 67 -0.19 12.75 2.09
C HIS A 67 0.80 12.39 0.97
N ASP A 68 0.28 12.17 -0.24
CA ASP A 68 1.04 11.69 -1.41
C ASP A 68 1.88 10.42 -1.14
N SER A 69 1.52 9.61 -0.14
CA SER A 69 2.28 8.41 0.28
C SER A 69 3.75 8.68 0.66
N ARG A 70 4.07 9.87 1.17
CA ARG A 70 5.47 10.30 1.44
C ARG A 70 6.04 9.88 2.79
N THR A 71 5.23 9.37 3.72
CA THR A 71 5.71 9.01 5.06
C THR A 71 6.69 7.83 5.01
N LEU A 72 6.40 6.81 4.19
CA LEU A 72 7.27 5.64 4.06
C LEU A 72 8.66 5.98 3.46
N PRO A 73 8.76 6.70 2.32
CA PRO A 73 10.06 7.15 1.81
C PRO A 73 10.91 7.86 2.87
N GLY A 74 10.33 8.83 3.59
CA GLY A 74 11.04 9.55 4.64
C GLY A 74 11.46 8.66 5.83
N TYR A 75 10.65 7.65 6.18
CA TYR A 75 11.03 6.64 7.17
C TYR A 75 12.21 5.81 6.69
N LEU A 76 12.20 5.33 5.44
CA LEU A 76 13.28 4.52 4.88
C LEU A 76 14.60 5.32 4.79
N GLU A 77 14.54 6.58 4.39
CA GLU A 77 15.71 7.48 4.36
C GLU A 77 16.36 7.66 5.72
N LYS A 78 15.55 7.91 6.75
CA LYS A 78 16.04 8.03 8.13
C LYS A 78 16.68 6.74 8.65
N ASN A 79 16.28 5.59 8.12
CA ASN A 79 16.83 4.28 8.47
C ASN A 79 17.97 3.82 7.54
N GLY A 80 18.54 4.73 6.74
CA GLY A 80 19.75 4.50 5.95
C GLY A 80 19.53 4.06 4.51
N THR A 81 18.28 3.99 4.04
CA THR A 81 17.96 3.66 2.65
C THR A 81 17.99 4.91 1.79
N LYS A 82 18.80 4.95 0.73
CA LYS A 82 18.74 6.04 -0.25
C LYS A 82 17.46 5.92 -1.08
N TRP A 83 16.56 6.91 -1.00
CA TRP A 83 15.37 6.95 -1.83
C TRP A 83 15.74 7.39 -3.27
N PRO A 84 15.43 6.59 -4.31
CA PRO A 84 15.71 6.99 -5.68
C PRO A 84 14.86 8.21 -6.08
N PRO A 85 15.44 9.22 -6.76
CA PRO A 85 14.65 10.31 -7.31
C PRO A 85 13.71 9.77 -8.40
N LYS A 86 12.44 10.20 -8.37
CA LYS A 86 11.39 9.89 -9.37
C LYS A 86 10.85 8.45 -9.40
N ILE A 87 11.18 7.58 -8.43
CA ILE A 87 10.48 6.29 -8.30
C ILE A 87 9.16 6.49 -7.54
N ASN A 88 8.08 5.87 -8.02
CA ASN A 88 6.84 5.85 -7.26
C ASN A 88 6.89 4.73 -6.20
N LEU A 89 6.09 4.87 -5.13
CA LEU A 89 6.11 3.94 -4.01
C LEU A 89 5.74 2.51 -4.40
N ALA A 90 4.78 2.37 -5.31
CA ALA A 90 4.28 1.08 -5.77
C ALA A 90 5.35 0.25 -6.47
N GLU A 91 6.09 0.90 -7.37
CA GLU A 91 7.20 0.33 -8.11
C GLU A 91 8.35 -0.04 -7.18
N TYR A 92 8.71 0.84 -6.24
CA TYR A 92 9.73 0.55 -5.23
C TYR A 92 9.41 -0.75 -4.46
N MET A 93 8.16 -0.95 -4.05
CA MET A 93 7.74 -2.14 -3.31
C MET A 93 7.75 -3.43 -4.12
N LEU A 94 7.56 -3.35 -5.43
CA LEU A 94 7.60 -4.51 -6.31
C LEU A 94 9.04 -4.98 -6.57
N GLU A 95 9.97 -4.04 -6.68
CA GLU A 95 11.36 -4.35 -7.00
C GLU A 95 12.23 -4.70 -5.78
N ARG A 96 11.91 -4.15 -4.59
CA ARG A 96 12.80 -4.23 -3.41
C ARG A 96 12.04 -4.52 -2.11
N PRO A 97 12.09 -5.77 -1.61
CA PRO A 97 11.59 -6.15 -0.29
C PRO A 97 12.59 -5.89 0.85
#